data_AF-A0A353B1S4-F1
#
_entry.id   AF-A0A353B1S4-F1
#
_cell.length_a   1.000
_cell.length_b   1.000
_cell.length_c   1.000
_cell.angle_alpha   90.00
_cell.angle_beta   90.00
_cell.angle_gamma   90.00
#
_symmetry.space_group_name_H-M   'P 1'
#
loop_
_entity.id
_entity.type
_entity.pdbx_description
1 polymer ?
#
loop_
_entity_poly.entity_id
_entity_poly.type
_entity_poly.pdbx_seq_one_letter_code
_entity_poly.pdbx_strand_id
1 'polypeptide(L)'
;MTALRRDSEYDCILVGGGLQSGLIALAIHHHCPDASVLMIESGSKLGGNHTWSFHPGDVPDSSRSWIAPLIQYCWRDYGIRLQEFDRTVELEYASITSERFSDEIESLFLRRSSTKRLRQRAAEVVMAGHRDPLHYGSPTSSAELPEISSPDPGWRLLKETRVVEVNNNSVVTECGRSFAGKNVIDCRGPARTSTYAETGYQKFFGFELELHDDWPEKSPIVMDKLDDQSDGFRFMYTLPFERRRVLVEDTRFSDTPILSRDDCLQVVSDYVHNKGIKVSRIVREESGVLPMPFGNSLRPPLSCALTGGYAGGWFHAATGYS
;
A
#
# COMPACT_ATOMS: atom_id res chain seq x y z
N MET A 1 37.04 18.50 0.37
CA MET A 1 36.89 17.04 0.48
C MET A 1 35.65 16.64 -0.29
N THR A 2 35.84 16.23 -1.55
CA THR A 2 34.77 15.79 -2.45
C THR A 2 34.27 14.44 -1.96
N ALA A 3 33.04 14.37 -1.46
CA ALA A 3 32.44 13.10 -1.09
C ALA A 3 32.38 12.23 -2.35
N LEU A 4 33.09 11.11 -2.33
CA LEU A 4 32.91 10.01 -3.29
C LEU A 4 31.41 9.72 -3.37
N ARG A 5 30.78 10.05 -4.50
CA ARG A 5 29.47 9.49 -4.83
C ARG A 5 29.68 7.98 -4.83
N ARG A 6 29.19 7.28 -3.80
CA ARG A 6 28.96 5.84 -3.93
C ARG A 6 28.00 5.70 -5.10
N ASP A 7 28.39 4.98 -6.14
CA ASP A 7 27.50 4.67 -7.24
C ASP A 7 26.24 4.03 -6.64
N SER A 8 25.12 4.76 -6.77
CA SER A 8 23.83 4.30 -6.29
C SER A 8 23.43 3.06 -7.09
N GLU A 9 23.13 1.95 -6.40
CA GLU A 9 22.66 0.72 -7.05
C GLU A 9 21.29 0.97 -7.68
N TYR A 10 20.35 1.57 -6.94
CA TYR A 10 18.98 1.84 -7.41
C TYR A 10 18.67 3.34 -7.57
N ASP A 11 17.75 3.69 -8.47
CA ASP A 11 17.20 5.05 -8.56
C ASP A 11 16.25 5.35 -7.39
N CYS A 12 15.51 4.34 -6.92
CA CYS A 12 14.61 4.44 -5.78
C CYS A 12 14.64 3.17 -4.92
N ILE A 13 14.72 3.35 -3.60
CA ILE A 13 14.50 2.28 -2.60
C ILE A 13 13.24 2.62 -1.80
N LEU A 14 12.28 1.70 -1.77
CA LEU A 14 11.03 1.77 -1.02
C LEU A 14 11.12 0.81 0.17
N VAL A 15 10.97 1.33 1.39
CA VAL A 15 11.00 0.51 2.62
C VAL A 15 9.58 0.35 3.16
N GLY A 16 9.14 -0.89 3.30
CA GLY A 16 7.75 -1.27 3.53
C GLY A 16 7.02 -1.53 2.22
N GLY A 17 6.26 -2.60 2.17
CA GLY A 17 5.49 -3.10 1.03
C GLY A 17 3.98 -2.88 1.18
N GLY A 18 3.57 -1.86 1.94
CA GLY A 18 2.17 -1.43 2.07
C GLY A 18 1.69 -0.60 0.87
N LEU A 19 0.42 -0.17 0.93
CA LEU A 19 -0.26 0.58 -0.15
C LEU A 19 0.59 1.73 -0.70
N GLN A 20 1.16 2.55 0.18
CA GLN A 20 1.95 3.72 -0.19
C GLN A 20 3.11 3.37 -1.15
N SER A 21 3.91 2.36 -0.81
CA SER A 21 5.04 1.94 -1.64
C SER A 21 4.57 1.33 -2.96
N GLY A 22 3.45 0.61 -2.95
CA GLY A 22 2.86 0.09 -4.19
C GLY A 22 2.40 1.21 -5.13
N LEU A 23 1.74 2.24 -4.61
CA LEU A 23 1.31 3.40 -5.39
C LEU A 23 2.51 4.19 -5.93
N ILE A 24 3.57 4.39 -5.13
CA ILE A 24 4.81 5.00 -5.60
C ILE A 24 5.46 4.16 -6.69
N ALA A 25 5.51 2.83 -6.52
CA ALA A 25 6.03 1.93 -7.55
C ALA A 25 5.23 2.05 -8.86
N LEU A 26 3.89 2.05 -8.82
CA LEU A 26 3.07 2.25 -10.01
C LEU A 26 3.33 3.60 -10.69
N ALA A 27 3.44 4.68 -9.91
CA ALA A 27 3.78 6.00 -10.44
C ALA A 27 5.18 6.03 -11.08
N ILE A 28 6.20 5.42 -10.45
CA ILE A 28 7.54 5.30 -11.04
C ILE A 28 7.48 4.48 -12.33
N HIS A 29 6.73 3.38 -12.35
CA HIS A 29 6.57 2.58 -13.56
C HIS A 29 5.98 3.39 -14.71
N HIS A 30 4.97 4.21 -14.42
CA HIS A 30 4.25 5.01 -15.39
C HIS A 30 5.09 6.20 -15.92
N HIS A 31 5.73 6.95 -15.03
CA HIS A 31 6.43 8.19 -15.38
C HIS A 31 7.92 8.00 -15.71
N CYS A 32 8.57 7.02 -15.08
CA CYS A 32 10.01 6.76 -15.20
C CYS A 32 10.25 5.27 -15.51
N PRO A 33 9.78 4.76 -16.66
CA PRO A 33 9.77 3.34 -17.00
C PRO A 33 11.16 2.72 -17.25
N ASP A 34 12.25 3.44 -17.06
CA ASP A 34 13.62 2.88 -17.09
C ASP A 34 14.32 2.98 -15.73
N ALA A 35 13.68 3.59 -14.72
CA ALA A 35 14.23 3.67 -13.37
C ALA A 35 14.36 2.27 -12.73
N SER A 36 15.40 2.09 -11.95
CA SER A 36 15.64 0.93 -11.10
C SER A 36 15.02 1.11 -9.71
N VAL A 37 14.31 0.10 -9.24
CA VAL A 37 13.52 0.16 -8.00
C VAL A 37 13.79 -1.06 -7.14
N LEU A 38 14.15 -0.83 -5.88
CA LEU A 38 14.18 -1.85 -4.85
C LEU A 38 13.02 -1.62 -3.88
N MET A 39 12.16 -2.60 -3.69
CA MET A 39 11.19 -2.61 -2.59
C MET A 39 11.59 -3.67 -1.56
N ILE A 40 11.57 -3.30 -0.27
CA ILE A 40 11.92 -4.19 0.83
C ILE A 40 10.75 -4.26 1.82
N GLU A 41 10.16 -5.43 1.98
CA GLU A 41 9.11 -5.74 2.94
C GLU A 41 9.63 -6.74 3.99
N SER A 42 9.29 -6.49 5.25
CA SER A 42 9.61 -7.35 6.39
C SER A 42 8.77 -8.62 6.49
N GLY A 43 7.53 -8.61 5.98
CA GLY A 43 6.62 -9.74 5.94
C GLY A 43 6.75 -10.57 4.66
N SER A 44 6.02 -11.69 4.62
CA SER A 44 5.99 -12.62 3.49
C SER A 44 5.02 -12.21 2.36
N LYS A 45 4.16 -11.22 2.62
CA LYS A 45 3.17 -10.67 1.68
C LYS A 45 3.25 -9.15 1.65
N LEU A 46 2.91 -8.57 0.50
CA LEU A 46 2.69 -7.14 0.37
C LEU A 46 1.29 -6.76 0.85
N GLY A 47 1.08 -5.48 1.16
CA GLY A 47 -0.22 -4.93 1.50
C GLY A 47 -0.69 -5.19 2.93
N GLY A 48 -0.13 -6.17 3.63
CA GLY A 48 -0.59 -6.53 4.97
C GLY A 48 -1.93 -7.27 4.91
N ASN A 49 -2.90 -6.86 5.73
CA ASN A 49 -4.23 -7.46 5.79
C ASN A 49 -5.28 -6.36 6.01
N HIS A 50 -5.55 -5.65 4.91
CA HIS A 50 -6.40 -4.47 4.86
C HIS A 50 -7.28 -4.46 3.61
N THR A 51 -8.46 -3.88 3.76
CA THR A 51 -9.31 -3.37 2.70
C THR A 51 -9.17 -1.84 2.64
N TRP A 52 -8.66 -1.30 1.54
CA TRP A 52 -8.63 0.15 1.32
C TRP A 52 -9.83 0.56 0.49
N SER A 53 -10.76 1.28 1.11
CA SER A 53 -11.94 1.81 0.43
C SER A 53 -11.81 3.31 0.21
N PHE A 54 -12.25 3.79 -0.96
CA PHE A 54 -12.10 5.18 -1.37
C PHE A 54 -13.14 5.54 -2.43
N HIS A 55 -13.36 6.84 -2.63
CA HIS A 55 -14.14 7.34 -3.76
C HIS A 55 -13.24 7.43 -5.00
N PRO A 56 -13.57 6.75 -6.12
CA PRO A 56 -12.77 6.83 -7.35
C PRO A 56 -12.57 8.26 -7.87
N GLY A 57 -13.50 9.17 -7.56
CA GLY A 57 -13.40 10.59 -7.88
C GLY A 57 -12.23 11.32 -7.22
N ASP A 58 -11.74 10.83 -6.07
CA ASP A 58 -10.60 11.41 -5.35
C ASP A 58 -9.27 11.06 -6.02
N VAL A 59 -9.25 10.07 -6.91
CA VAL A 59 -8.07 9.71 -7.69
C VAL A 59 -7.91 10.67 -8.87
N PRO A 60 -6.76 11.40 -8.97
CA PRO A 60 -6.50 12.29 -10.08
C PRO A 60 -6.58 11.57 -11.44
N ASP A 61 -7.07 12.25 -12.47
CA ASP A 61 -7.23 11.68 -13.82
C ASP A 61 -5.93 11.05 -14.35
N SER A 62 -4.78 11.70 -14.11
CA SER A 62 -3.44 11.22 -14.48
C SER A 62 -3.07 9.89 -13.83
N SER A 63 -3.73 9.53 -12.73
CA SER A 63 -3.43 8.37 -11.92
C SER A 63 -4.37 7.19 -12.15
N ARG A 64 -5.57 7.45 -12.67
CA ARG A 64 -6.64 6.44 -12.82
C ARG A 64 -6.20 5.21 -13.60
N SER A 65 -5.49 5.41 -14.71
CA SER A 65 -5.10 4.30 -15.60
C SER A 65 -4.22 3.23 -14.93
N TRP A 66 -3.34 3.64 -14.02
CA TRP A 66 -2.42 2.73 -13.32
C TRP A 66 -2.85 2.35 -11.91
N ILE A 67 -3.85 3.02 -11.33
CA ILE A 67 -4.53 2.58 -10.11
C ILE A 67 -5.65 1.58 -10.41
N ALA A 68 -6.34 1.73 -11.55
CA ALA A 68 -7.48 0.89 -11.93
C ALA A 68 -7.25 -0.62 -11.77
N PRO A 69 -6.08 -1.20 -12.11
CA PRO A 69 -5.83 -2.62 -11.90
C PRO A 69 -5.93 -3.07 -10.43
N LEU A 70 -5.68 -2.19 -9.46
CA LEU A 70 -5.77 -2.53 -8.04
C LEU A 70 -7.21 -2.69 -7.55
N ILE A 71 -8.18 -2.02 -8.20
CA ILE A 71 -9.57 -1.99 -7.75
C ILE A 71 -10.19 -3.37 -7.95
N GLN A 72 -10.66 -3.98 -6.85
CA GLN A 72 -11.32 -5.29 -6.91
C GLN A 72 -12.85 -5.16 -6.90
N TYR A 73 -13.37 -4.23 -6.11
CA TYR A 73 -14.80 -3.99 -5.97
C TYR A 73 -15.12 -2.54 -6.26
N CYS A 74 -16.24 -2.31 -6.92
CA CYS A 74 -16.75 -0.97 -7.20
C CYS A 74 -18.28 -0.99 -7.20
N TRP A 75 -18.85 0.01 -6.55
CA TRP A 75 -20.29 0.24 -6.42
C TRP A 75 -20.61 1.66 -6.90
N ARG A 76 -21.82 1.86 -7.43
CA ARG A 76 -22.26 3.16 -7.96
C ARG A 76 -22.70 4.16 -6.89
N ASP A 77 -23.03 3.62 -5.72
CA ASP A 77 -23.61 4.35 -4.60
C ASP A 77 -23.27 3.63 -3.30
N TYR A 78 -23.58 4.29 -2.18
CA TYR A 78 -23.49 3.73 -0.85
C TYR A 78 -24.52 4.37 0.09
N GLY A 79 -24.84 3.67 1.18
CA GLY A 79 -25.77 4.12 2.21
C GLY A 79 -25.09 4.82 3.39
N ILE A 80 -25.81 5.77 3.98
CA ILE A 80 -25.52 6.38 5.29
C ILE A 80 -26.81 6.34 6.11
N ARG A 81 -26.72 5.74 7.30
CA ARG A 81 -27.80 5.56 8.28
C ARG A 81 -27.38 6.16 9.62
N LEU A 82 -28.06 7.21 10.05
CA LEU A 82 -27.85 7.93 11.31
C LEU A 82 -29.20 8.15 12.00
N GLN A 83 -29.59 7.24 12.90
CA GLN A 83 -30.90 7.29 13.59
C GLN A 83 -32.07 7.40 12.61
N GLU A 84 -32.85 8.49 12.64
CA GLU A 84 -33.95 8.74 11.71
C GLU A 84 -33.51 9.11 10.28
N PHE A 85 -32.23 9.34 10.05
CA PHE A 85 -31.69 9.66 8.73
C PHE A 85 -31.20 8.40 8.02
N ASP A 86 -31.84 8.05 6.91
CA ASP A 86 -31.38 7.01 5.98
C ASP A 86 -31.29 7.59 4.58
N ARG A 87 -30.09 7.58 3.98
CA ARG A 87 -29.83 8.16 2.67
C ARG A 87 -28.89 7.29 1.85
N THR A 88 -29.25 7.09 0.59
CA THR A 88 -28.34 6.64 -0.46
C THR A 88 -27.61 7.84 -1.06
N VAL A 89 -26.29 7.76 -1.15
CA VAL A 89 -25.43 8.74 -1.82
C VAL A 89 -25.05 8.19 -3.19
N GLU A 90 -25.49 8.86 -4.25
CA GLU A 90 -25.16 8.52 -5.65
C GLU A 90 -23.73 8.98 -5.98
N LEU A 91 -22.75 8.33 -5.36
CA LEU A 91 -21.33 8.56 -5.57
C LEU A 91 -20.62 7.21 -5.59
N GLU A 92 -19.77 7.01 -6.59
CA GLU A 92 -19.03 5.77 -6.73
C GLU A 92 -18.12 5.51 -5.52
N TYR A 93 -18.02 4.24 -5.16
CA TYR A 93 -17.21 3.78 -4.06
C TYR A 93 -16.46 2.52 -4.50
N ALA A 94 -15.21 2.39 -4.11
CA ALA A 94 -14.36 1.29 -4.56
C ALA A 94 -13.50 0.76 -3.42
N SER A 95 -13.09 -0.51 -3.54
CA SER A 95 -12.19 -1.14 -2.58
C SER A 95 -11.06 -1.90 -3.28
N ILE A 96 -9.88 -1.81 -2.69
CA ILE A 96 -8.69 -2.61 -2.99
C ILE A 96 -8.48 -3.55 -1.81
N THR A 97 -8.38 -4.86 -2.05
CA THR A 97 -7.97 -5.83 -1.03
C THR A 97 -6.46 -5.99 -1.01
N SER A 98 -5.91 -6.44 0.11
CA SER A 98 -4.48 -6.74 0.22
C SER A 98 -4.04 -7.84 -0.74
N GLU A 99 -4.90 -8.84 -0.99
CA GLU A 99 -4.64 -9.91 -1.97
C GLU A 99 -4.50 -9.33 -3.38
N ARG A 100 -5.49 -8.53 -3.83
CA ARG A 100 -5.46 -7.91 -5.16
C ARG A 100 -4.26 -6.99 -5.32
N PHE A 101 -3.97 -6.19 -4.29
CA PHE A 101 -2.80 -5.32 -4.26
C PHE A 101 -1.50 -6.12 -4.39
N SER A 102 -1.33 -7.17 -3.58
CA SER A 102 -0.12 -7.99 -3.59
C SER A 102 0.08 -8.64 -4.96
N ASP A 103 -0.96 -9.20 -5.55
CA ASP A 103 -0.89 -9.86 -6.86
C ASP A 103 -0.43 -8.90 -7.97
N GLU A 104 -1.01 -7.70 -8.04
CA GLU A 104 -0.68 -6.72 -9.07
C GLU A 104 0.72 -6.13 -8.90
N ILE A 105 1.12 -5.81 -7.66
CA ILE A 105 2.45 -5.27 -7.39
C ILE A 105 3.53 -6.34 -7.60
N GLU A 106 3.35 -7.57 -7.11
CA GLU A 106 4.32 -8.64 -7.36
C GLU A 106 4.44 -8.95 -8.86
N SER A 107 3.33 -8.97 -9.59
CA SER A 107 3.31 -9.15 -11.04
C SER A 107 4.02 -8.01 -11.78
N LEU A 108 3.87 -6.76 -11.31
CA LEU A 108 4.63 -5.63 -11.83
C LEU A 108 6.14 -5.86 -11.66
N PHE A 109 6.60 -6.16 -10.45
CA PHE A 109 8.03 -6.39 -10.19
C PHE A 109 8.58 -7.54 -11.04
N LEU A 110 7.87 -8.67 -11.14
CA LEU A 110 8.27 -9.81 -11.96
C LEU A 110 8.40 -9.47 -13.45
N ARG A 111 7.42 -8.78 -14.03
CA ARG A 111 7.45 -8.35 -15.45
C ARG A 111 8.64 -7.44 -15.72
N ARG A 112 8.94 -6.54 -14.79
CA ARG A 112 10.01 -5.54 -14.92
C ARG A 112 11.39 -6.15 -14.75
N SER A 113 11.56 -7.10 -13.83
CA SER A 113 12.79 -7.90 -13.73
C SER A 113 13.03 -8.74 -14.98
N SER A 114 11.97 -9.30 -15.59
CA SER A 114 12.07 -10.20 -16.74
C SER A 114 12.36 -9.48 -18.06
N THR A 115 11.66 -8.37 -18.33
CA THR A 115 11.85 -7.53 -19.53
C THR A 115 13.30 -7.08 -19.67
N LYS A 116 13.94 -6.79 -18.54
CA LYS A 116 15.34 -6.43 -18.50
C LYS A 116 16.29 -7.56 -18.87
N ARG A 117 16.10 -8.76 -18.31
CA ARG A 117 16.93 -9.93 -18.65
C ARG A 117 16.87 -10.21 -20.15
N LEU A 118 15.70 -10.03 -20.77
CA LEU A 118 15.53 -10.16 -22.21
C LEU A 118 16.30 -9.07 -22.98
N ARG A 119 16.21 -7.81 -22.58
CA ARG A 119 16.98 -6.70 -23.19
C ARG A 119 18.50 -6.92 -23.05
N GLN A 120 18.98 -7.35 -21.89
CA GLN A 120 20.40 -7.64 -21.65
C GLN A 120 20.90 -8.78 -22.54
N ARG A 121 20.17 -9.91 -22.60
CA ARG A 121 20.53 -11.02 -23.49
C ARG A 121 20.50 -10.61 -24.97
N ALA A 122 19.53 -9.80 -25.39
CA ALA A 122 19.48 -9.30 -26.76
C ALA A 122 20.68 -8.38 -27.07
N ALA A 123 21.05 -7.49 -26.15
CA ALA A 123 22.24 -6.64 -26.30
C ALA A 123 23.54 -7.47 -26.37
N GLU A 124 23.69 -8.48 -25.50
CA GLU A 124 24.83 -9.40 -25.54
C GLU A 124 24.94 -10.14 -26.88
N VAL A 125 23.81 -10.62 -27.43
CA VAL A 125 23.78 -11.28 -28.75
C VAL A 125 24.15 -10.31 -29.88
N VAL A 126 23.66 -9.07 -29.84
CA VAL A 126 24.00 -8.04 -30.85
C VAL A 126 25.49 -7.65 -30.77
N MET A 127 26.05 -7.54 -29.57
CA MET A 127 27.46 -7.23 -29.35
C MET A 127 28.38 -8.41 -29.69
N ALA A 128 27.93 -9.65 -29.44
CA ALA A 128 28.66 -10.86 -29.84
C ALA A 128 28.63 -11.06 -31.37
N GLY A 129 27.50 -10.71 -32.02
CA GLY A 129 27.34 -10.78 -33.47
C GLY A 129 28.09 -9.70 -34.27
N HIS A 130 28.60 -8.65 -33.62
CA HIS A 130 29.50 -7.66 -34.23
C HIS A 130 30.98 -8.09 -34.25
N ARG A 131 31.31 -9.30 -33.77
CA ARG A 131 32.65 -9.89 -33.89
C ARG A 131 32.65 -10.94 -34.99
N ASP A 132 32.58 -10.50 -36.25
CA ASP A 132 33.00 -11.35 -37.37
C ASP A 132 34.44 -10.98 -37.80
N PRO A 133 35.36 -11.94 -37.95
CA PRO A 133 36.78 -11.68 -38.05
C PRO A 133 37.21 -11.60 -39.51
N LEU A 134 37.27 -10.41 -40.10
CA LEU A 134 38.04 -10.18 -41.34
C LEU A 134 38.21 -8.66 -41.55
N HIS A 135 39.25 -8.07 -40.97
CA HIS A 135 40.02 -6.98 -41.58
C HIS A 135 41.30 -6.74 -40.77
N TYR A 136 42.44 -7.09 -41.36
CA TYR A 136 43.77 -6.69 -40.90
C TYR A 136 44.01 -5.25 -41.40
N GLY A 137 43.79 -4.28 -40.52
CA GLY A 137 44.07 -2.88 -40.77
C GLY A 137 44.24 -2.18 -39.42
N SER A 138 45.45 -1.74 -39.13
CA SER A 138 45.81 -1.06 -37.88
C SER A 138 44.96 0.19 -37.65
N PRO A 139 44.31 0.37 -36.48
CA PRO A 139 43.77 1.66 -36.11
C PRO A 139 44.60 2.29 -34.99
N THR A 140 45.30 3.38 -35.32
CA THR A 140 45.57 4.46 -34.37
C THR A 140 44.27 5.22 -34.14
N SER A 141 43.57 4.95 -33.05
CA SER A 141 42.57 5.87 -32.47
C SER A 141 42.25 5.42 -31.05
N SER A 142 42.59 6.25 -30.08
CA SER A 142 42.14 6.19 -28.69
C SER A 142 40.65 6.52 -28.63
N ALA A 143 39.79 5.55 -28.97
CA ALA A 143 38.39 5.60 -28.60
C ALA A 143 38.29 5.06 -27.17
N GLU A 144 37.99 5.95 -26.22
CA GLU A 144 37.61 5.57 -24.86
C GLU A 144 36.44 4.58 -24.94
N LEU A 145 36.67 3.37 -24.46
CA LEU A 145 35.61 2.40 -24.23
C LEU A 145 34.63 3.03 -23.22
N PRO A 146 33.30 3.02 -23.47
CA PRO A 146 32.36 3.53 -22.49
C PRO A 146 32.52 2.73 -21.20
N GLU A 147 32.72 3.43 -20.08
CA GLU A 147 32.68 2.84 -18.75
C GLU A 147 31.43 1.96 -18.66
N ILE A 148 31.64 0.67 -18.41
CA ILE A 148 30.55 -0.26 -18.11
C ILE A 148 29.98 0.21 -16.77
N SER A 149 28.96 1.07 -16.82
CA SER A 149 28.17 1.41 -15.64
C SER A 149 27.78 0.10 -14.99
N SER A 150 27.92 0.01 -13.66
CA SER A 150 27.46 -1.12 -12.87
C SER A 150 26.12 -1.66 -13.42
N PRO A 151 25.93 -2.99 -13.52
CA PRO A 151 24.75 -3.54 -14.14
C PRO A 151 23.53 -2.94 -13.43
N ASP A 152 22.78 -2.11 -14.16
CA ASP A 152 21.56 -1.49 -13.66
C ASP A 152 20.75 -2.65 -13.02
N PRO A 153 20.34 -2.56 -11.74
CA PRO A 153 19.72 -3.69 -11.06
C PRO A 153 18.26 -3.89 -11.47
N GLY A 154 17.66 -2.91 -12.17
CA GLY A 154 16.27 -2.97 -12.59
C GLY A 154 15.31 -2.96 -11.40
N TRP A 155 14.24 -3.73 -11.50
CA TRP A 155 13.23 -3.82 -10.45
C TRP A 155 13.45 -5.06 -9.61
N ARG A 156 13.46 -4.92 -8.29
CA ARG A 156 13.68 -6.02 -7.35
C ARG A 156 12.78 -5.87 -6.13
N LEU A 157 12.14 -6.97 -5.75
CA LEU A 157 11.36 -7.08 -4.53
C LEU A 157 12.07 -8.03 -3.56
N LEU A 158 12.25 -7.59 -2.32
CA LEU A 158 12.70 -8.41 -1.21
C LEU A 158 11.58 -8.49 -0.18
N LYS A 159 11.14 -9.71 0.12
CA LYS A 159 10.18 -10.02 1.19
C LYS A 159 10.94 -10.67 2.35
N GLU A 160 10.29 -10.79 3.50
CA GLU A 160 10.87 -11.39 4.71
C GLU A 160 12.24 -10.78 5.06
N THR A 161 12.40 -9.49 4.79
CA THR A 161 13.66 -8.77 4.92
C THR A 161 13.42 -7.53 5.75
N ARG A 162 13.82 -7.56 7.02
CA ARG A 162 13.67 -6.40 7.90
C ARG A 162 14.77 -5.37 7.63
N VAL A 163 14.37 -4.12 7.44
CA VAL A 163 15.28 -2.96 7.43
C VAL A 163 15.42 -2.40 8.84
N VAL A 164 16.66 -2.30 9.32
CA VAL A 164 17.01 -1.82 10.66
C VAL A 164 17.54 -0.38 10.66
N GLU A 165 18.18 0.05 9.57
CA GLU A 165 18.65 1.43 9.40
C GLU A 165 18.23 2.00 8.03
N VAL A 166 17.86 3.27 8.03
CA VAL A 166 17.45 4.02 6.83
C VAL A 166 18.15 5.37 6.83
N ASN A 167 18.86 5.68 5.74
CA ASN A 167 19.60 6.91 5.49
C ASN A 167 19.12 7.55 4.16
N ASN A 168 19.55 8.77 3.82
CA ASN A 168 19.08 9.48 2.60
C ASN A 168 19.24 8.67 1.32
N ASN A 169 20.32 7.88 1.26
CA ASN A 169 20.79 7.19 0.06
C ASN A 169 21.14 5.72 0.31
N SER A 170 20.76 5.16 1.46
CA SER A 170 21.03 3.76 1.76
C SER A 170 20.10 3.19 2.81
N VAL A 171 20.00 1.86 2.82
CA VAL A 171 19.31 1.08 3.86
C VAL A 171 20.20 -0.06 4.31
N VAL A 172 20.04 -0.48 5.57
CA VAL A 172 20.71 -1.66 6.14
C VAL A 172 19.65 -2.62 6.66
N THR A 173 19.77 -3.88 6.26
CA THR A 173 18.89 -4.96 6.71
C THR A 173 19.39 -5.61 7.99
N GLU A 174 18.52 -6.33 8.70
CA GLU A 174 18.88 -7.02 9.94
C GLU A 174 20.02 -8.05 9.77
N CYS A 175 20.20 -8.59 8.57
CA CYS A 175 21.31 -9.50 8.24
C CYS A 175 22.63 -8.78 7.92
N GLY A 176 22.69 -7.45 8.08
CA GLY A 176 23.88 -6.63 7.81
C GLY A 176 24.08 -6.27 6.33
N ARG A 177 23.22 -6.72 5.42
CA ARG A 177 23.28 -6.32 4.01
C ARG A 177 22.84 -4.87 3.83
N SER A 178 23.63 -4.09 3.11
CA SER A 178 23.32 -2.71 2.74
C SER A 178 22.99 -2.57 1.26
N PHE A 179 22.06 -1.66 0.95
CA PHE A 179 21.69 -1.28 -0.42
C PHE A 179 21.79 0.24 -0.56
N ALA A 180 22.32 0.72 -1.68
CA ALA A 180 22.47 2.14 -1.97
C ALA A 180 21.45 2.59 -3.04
N GLY A 181 20.84 3.75 -2.86
CA GLY A 181 19.89 4.31 -3.82
C GLY A 181 19.99 5.83 -3.93
N LYS A 182 19.60 6.40 -5.07
CA LYS A 182 19.56 7.86 -5.26
C LYS A 182 18.52 8.50 -4.35
N ASN A 183 17.37 7.84 -4.22
CA ASN A 183 16.28 8.22 -3.33
C ASN A 183 15.91 7.02 -2.45
N VAL A 184 15.75 7.26 -1.14
CA VAL A 184 15.20 6.29 -0.20
C VAL A 184 13.91 6.87 0.40
N ILE A 185 12.84 6.10 0.32
CA ILE A 185 11.53 6.47 0.87
C ILE A 185 11.12 5.41 1.91
N ASP A 186 11.00 5.83 3.16
CA ASP A 186 10.51 5.01 4.27
C ASP A 186 8.99 5.13 4.37
N CYS A 187 8.28 4.08 3.97
CA CYS A 187 6.82 4.01 3.97
C CYS A 187 6.30 2.96 4.98
N ARG A 188 7.11 2.62 5.99
CA ARG A 188 6.68 1.73 7.08
C ARG A 188 5.54 2.39 7.89
N GLY A 189 4.68 1.56 8.46
CA GLY A 189 3.42 1.97 9.09
C GLY A 189 3.53 2.86 10.34
N PRO A 190 2.38 3.26 10.91
CA PRO A 190 2.27 4.29 11.96
C PRO A 190 2.86 3.89 13.32
N ALA A 191 3.27 2.63 13.52
CA ALA A 191 3.89 2.17 14.78
C ALA A 191 5.15 2.97 15.19
N ARG A 192 5.72 3.78 14.28
CA ARG A 192 6.87 4.65 14.54
C ARG A 192 6.51 6.11 14.87
N THR A 193 5.25 6.49 14.78
CA THR A 193 4.78 7.85 15.12
C THR A 193 4.36 7.90 16.59
N SER A 194 5.35 7.84 17.50
CA SER A 194 5.11 7.84 18.95
C SER A 194 4.95 9.26 19.55
N THR A 195 4.61 10.27 18.74
CA THR A 195 4.80 11.70 19.11
C THR A 195 3.58 12.58 18.88
N TYR A 196 2.36 12.05 18.98
CA TYR A 196 1.17 12.89 18.96
C TYR A 196 0.82 13.39 20.37
N ALA A 197 0.94 14.70 20.58
CA ALA A 197 0.58 15.34 21.86
C ALA A 197 -0.95 15.45 22.05
N GLU A 198 -1.70 15.55 20.95
CA GLU A 198 -3.16 15.67 20.91
C GLU A 198 -3.71 14.84 19.74
N THR A 199 -4.12 13.60 20.03
CA THR A 199 -4.60 12.64 19.04
C THR A 199 -5.84 11.90 19.54
N GLY A 200 -6.82 11.76 18.65
CA GLY A 200 -7.83 10.73 18.75
C GLY A 200 -7.41 9.52 17.93
N TYR A 201 -8.31 8.56 17.78
CA TYR A 201 -8.11 7.37 16.97
C TYR A 201 -9.37 7.03 16.18
N GLN A 202 -9.20 6.72 14.90
CA GLN A 202 -10.14 5.85 14.21
C GLN A 202 -9.67 4.42 14.45
N LYS A 203 -10.49 3.63 15.12
CA LYS A 203 -10.20 2.22 15.40
C LYS A 203 -11.31 1.36 14.86
N PHE A 204 -10.97 0.19 14.36
CA PHE A 204 -11.94 -0.70 13.75
C PHE A 204 -11.52 -2.16 13.80
N PHE A 205 -12.53 -3.03 13.88
CA PHE A 205 -12.36 -4.46 13.71
C PHE A 205 -13.43 -5.00 12.74
N GLY A 206 -12.95 -5.48 11.59
CA GLY A 206 -13.75 -6.00 10.49
C GLY A 206 -13.71 -7.51 10.44
N PHE A 207 -14.86 -8.12 10.14
CA PHE A 207 -14.99 -9.55 9.91
C PHE A 207 -15.57 -9.76 8.52
N GLU A 208 -14.81 -10.42 7.66
CA GLU A 208 -15.32 -10.90 6.39
C GLU A 208 -16.05 -12.22 6.62
N LEU A 209 -17.34 -12.22 6.34
CA LEU A 209 -18.26 -13.29 6.67
C LEU A 209 -18.72 -13.99 5.39
N GLU A 210 -18.72 -15.32 5.44
CA GLU A 210 -19.47 -16.15 4.49
C GLU A 210 -20.84 -16.47 5.11
N LEU A 211 -21.90 -16.32 4.33
CA LEU A 211 -23.28 -16.37 4.80
C LEU A 211 -24.05 -17.56 4.23
N HIS A 212 -25.04 -18.05 4.97
CA HIS A 212 -25.97 -19.07 4.45
C HIS A 212 -26.99 -18.48 3.47
N ASP A 213 -27.41 -17.24 3.71
CA ASP A 213 -28.41 -16.49 2.96
C ASP A 213 -27.77 -15.28 2.26
N ASP A 214 -28.46 -14.72 1.27
CA ASP A 214 -27.95 -13.55 0.54
C ASP A 214 -27.94 -12.32 1.47
N TRP A 215 -26.86 -11.52 1.42
CA TRP A 215 -26.79 -10.24 2.11
C TRP A 215 -27.82 -9.27 1.52
N PRO A 216 -28.60 -8.54 2.35
CA PRO A 216 -29.76 -7.78 1.85
C PRO A 216 -29.36 -6.54 1.05
N GLU A 217 -28.27 -5.87 1.43
CA GLU A 217 -27.80 -4.67 0.73
C GLU A 217 -26.86 -5.00 -0.44
N LYS A 218 -27.11 -4.43 -1.62
CA LYS A 218 -26.22 -4.61 -2.79
C LYS A 218 -25.07 -3.61 -2.83
N SER A 219 -25.22 -2.51 -2.10
CA SER A 219 -24.26 -1.42 -2.01
C SER A 219 -23.69 -1.34 -0.59
N PRO A 220 -22.49 -0.78 -0.42
CA PRO A 220 -21.91 -0.54 0.89
C PRO A 220 -22.80 0.31 1.77
N ILE A 221 -22.73 0.09 3.08
CA ILE A 221 -23.18 1.08 4.06
C ILE A 221 -21.92 1.59 4.76
N VAL A 222 -21.58 2.84 4.48
CA VAL A 222 -20.32 3.44 4.96
C VAL A 222 -20.47 3.93 6.40
N MET A 223 -21.68 4.24 6.83
CA MET A 223 -21.97 4.55 8.23
C MET A 223 -23.37 4.06 8.59
N ASP A 224 -23.46 3.08 9.49
CA ASP A 224 -24.71 2.67 10.14
C ASP A 224 -24.57 2.88 11.65
N LYS A 225 -25.01 4.04 12.15
CA LYS A 225 -24.78 4.46 13.53
C LYS A 225 -25.40 3.47 14.52
N LEU A 226 -24.62 3.10 15.55
CA LEU A 226 -25.11 2.29 16.67
C LEU A 226 -25.69 3.18 17.78
N ASP A 227 -26.57 2.62 18.61
CA ASP A 227 -27.14 3.37 19.74
C ASP A 227 -26.13 3.60 20.87
N ASP A 228 -25.29 2.60 21.17
CA ASP A 228 -24.21 2.73 22.16
C ASP A 228 -23.04 3.54 21.59
N GLN A 229 -22.77 4.69 22.22
CA GLN A 229 -21.74 5.67 21.87
C GLN A 229 -20.82 5.97 23.08
N SER A 230 -20.75 5.06 24.05
CA SER A 230 -19.98 5.25 25.29
C SER A 230 -18.46 5.37 25.06
N ASP A 231 -17.94 4.76 23.99
CA ASP A 231 -16.54 4.82 23.53
C ASP A 231 -16.38 5.76 22.31
N GLY A 232 -17.13 6.86 22.31
CA GLY A 232 -17.10 7.86 21.24
C GLY A 232 -18.04 7.55 20.08
N PHE A 233 -17.82 8.20 18.93
CA PHE A 233 -18.70 8.03 17.77
C PHE A 233 -18.49 6.66 17.13
N ARG A 234 -19.54 5.85 17.06
CA ARG A 234 -19.48 4.45 16.68
C ARG A 234 -20.54 4.07 15.66
N PHE A 235 -20.15 3.29 14.66
CA PHE A 235 -21.02 2.85 13.59
C PHE A 235 -20.56 1.51 13.03
N MET A 236 -21.48 0.80 12.37
CA MET A 236 -21.17 -0.37 11.58
C MET A 236 -20.87 0.06 10.13
N TYR A 237 -19.82 -0.50 9.57
CA TYR A 237 -19.43 -0.34 8.19
C TYR A 237 -19.58 -1.68 7.46
N THR A 238 -20.19 -1.69 6.27
CA THR A 238 -20.43 -2.94 5.53
C THR A 238 -20.03 -2.84 4.07
N LEU A 239 -19.33 -3.86 3.57
CA LEU A 239 -18.97 -4.01 2.16
C LEU A 239 -19.49 -5.35 1.62
N PRO A 240 -20.56 -5.35 0.81
CA PRO A 240 -21.01 -6.58 0.15
C PRO A 240 -20.08 -6.90 -1.03
N PHE A 241 -19.08 -7.75 -0.79
CA PHE A 241 -18.14 -8.22 -1.81
C PHE A 241 -18.81 -9.15 -2.83
N GLU A 242 -19.64 -10.08 -2.34
CA GLU A 242 -20.46 -10.96 -3.17
C GLU A 242 -21.84 -11.17 -2.51
N ARG A 243 -22.75 -11.90 -3.19
CA ARG A 243 -24.10 -12.16 -2.67
C ARG A 243 -24.10 -12.77 -1.26
N ARG A 244 -23.10 -13.57 -0.91
CA ARG A 244 -22.96 -14.26 0.39
C ARG A 244 -21.60 -14.04 1.05
N ARG A 245 -20.89 -12.99 0.65
CA ARG A 245 -19.59 -12.57 1.20
C ARG A 245 -19.65 -11.08 1.51
N VAL A 246 -19.52 -10.74 2.78
CA VAL A 246 -19.63 -9.36 3.26
C VAL A 246 -18.56 -9.08 4.30
N LEU A 247 -17.91 -7.92 4.22
CA LEU A 247 -17.18 -7.37 5.36
C LEU A 247 -18.16 -6.61 6.25
N VAL A 248 -18.15 -6.90 7.54
CA VAL A 248 -18.91 -6.14 8.56
C VAL A 248 -17.91 -5.68 9.62
N GLU A 249 -17.85 -4.37 9.86
CA GLU A 249 -16.80 -3.73 10.65
C GLU A 249 -17.38 -2.80 11.71
N ASP A 250 -17.00 -3.03 12.97
CA ASP A 250 -17.26 -2.11 14.08
C ASP A 250 -16.21 -1.00 14.07
N THR A 251 -16.60 0.21 13.69
CA THR A 251 -15.73 1.37 13.53
C THR A 251 -16.04 2.42 14.61
N ARG A 252 -14.99 2.98 15.22
CA ARG A 252 -15.09 3.94 16.33
C ARG A 252 -14.12 5.11 16.16
N PHE A 253 -14.59 6.32 16.43
CA PHE A 253 -13.75 7.46 16.75
C PHE A 253 -13.71 7.64 18.27
N SER A 254 -12.52 7.51 18.86
CA SER A 254 -12.36 7.54 20.31
C SER A 254 -11.03 8.17 20.72
N ASP A 255 -10.91 8.58 21.99
CA ASP A 255 -9.68 9.16 22.55
C ASP A 255 -8.59 8.12 22.88
N THR A 256 -8.92 6.83 22.81
CA THR A 256 -7.99 5.75 23.19
C THR A 256 -7.73 4.77 22.05
N PRO A 257 -6.53 4.20 21.95
CA PRO A 257 -6.22 3.18 20.95
C PRO A 257 -6.77 1.78 21.31
N ILE A 258 -7.49 1.65 22.42
CA ILE A 258 -7.90 0.35 22.96
C ILE A 258 -9.02 -0.22 22.10
N LEU A 259 -8.82 -1.43 21.60
CA LEU A 259 -9.78 -2.17 20.78
C LEU A 259 -9.75 -3.66 21.15
N SER A 260 -10.89 -4.19 21.58
CA SER A 260 -11.05 -5.62 21.91
C SER A 260 -11.67 -6.35 20.73
N ARG A 261 -10.99 -7.39 20.24
CA ARG A 261 -11.51 -8.26 19.18
C ARG A 261 -12.84 -8.91 19.58
N ASP A 262 -12.92 -9.47 20.79
CA ASP A 262 -14.07 -10.25 21.22
C ASP A 262 -15.31 -9.36 21.42
N ASP A 263 -15.12 -8.14 21.91
CA ASP A 263 -16.19 -7.15 22.03
C ASP A 263 -16.73 -6.76 20.64
N CYS A 264 -15.82 -6.52 19.68
CA CYS A 264 -16.22 -6.18 18.31
C CYS A 264 -16.92 -7.35 17.64
N LEU A 265 -16.44 -8.58 17.83
CA LEU A 265 -17.08 -9.79 17.29
C LEU A 265 -18.49 -9.96 17.85
N GLN A 266 -18.70 -9.71 19.14
CA GLN A 266 -20.03 -9.78 19.74
C GLN A 266 -20.97 -8.76 19.08
N VAL A 267 -20.54 -7.50 18.95
CA VAL A 267 -21.37 -6.45 18.34
C VAL A 267 -21.66 -6.72 16.86
N VAL A 268 -20.68 -7.18 16.09
CA VAL A 268 -20.88 -7.58 14.69
C VAL A 268 -21.84 -8.76 14.60
N SER A 269 -21.71 -9.75 15.49
CA SER A 269 -22.61 -10.91 15.53
C SER A 269 -24.05 -10.50 15.84
N ASP A 270 -24.25 -9.61 16.81
CA ASP A 270 -25.57 -9.08 17.17
C ASP A 270 -26.17 -8.26 16.02
N TYR A 271 -25.37 -7.43 15.36
CA TYR A 271 -25.79 -6.64 14.19
C TYR A 271 -26.27 -7.54 13.04
N VAL A 272 -25.51 -8.59 12.72
CA VAL A 272 -25.87 -9.54 11.66
C VAL A 272 -27.08 -10.39 12.06
N HIS A 273 -27.16 -10.83 13.32
CA HIS A 273 -28.30 -11.58 13.85
C HIS A 273 -29.60 -10.77 13.81
N ASN A 274 -29.55 -9.49 14.17
CA ASN A 274 -30.70 -8.58 14.14
C ASN A 274 -31.24 -8.34 12.72
N LYS A 275 -30.39 -8.51 11.69
CA LYS A 275 -30.83 -8.54 10.27
C LYS A 275 -31.47 -9.88 9.87
N GLY A 276 -31.52 -10.87 10.75
CA GLY A 276 -32.01 -12.22 10.46
C GLY A 276 -31.05 -13.06 9.60
N ILE A 277 -29.79 -12.64 9.48
CA ILE A 277 -28.79 -13.30 8.62
C ILE A 277 -28.00 -14.34 9.41
N LYS A 278 -27.80 -15.52 8.81
CA LYS A 278 -27.00 -16.60 9.39
C LYS A 278 -25.59 -16.61 8.81
N VAL A 279 -24.61 -16.47 9.69
CA VAL A 279 -23.18 -16.59 9.34
C VAL A 279 -22.81 -18.07 9.25
N SER A 280 -22.17 -18.45 8.14
CA SER A 280 -21.59 -19.77 7.95
C SER A 280 -20.19 -19.86 8.58
N ARG A 281 -19.32 -18.89 8.29
CA ARG A 281 -17.98 -18.78 8.89
C ARG A 281 -17.41 -17.38 8.75
N ILE A 282 -16.47 -17.06 9.62
CA ILE A 282 -15.53 -15.94 9.44
C ILE A 282 -14.45 -16.41 8.47
N VAL A 283 -14.27 -15.68 7.38
CA VAL A 283 -13.28 -15.98 6.34
C VAL A 283 -11.97 -15.27 6.63
N ARG A 284 -12.07 -14.00 7.01
CA ARG A 284 -10.95 -13.11 7.25
C ARG A 284 -11.34 -12.11 8.34
N GLU A 285 -10.34 -11.63 9.03
CA GLU A 285 -10.47 -10.60 10.04
C GLU A 285 -9.50 -9.49 9.71
N GLU A 286 -9.89 -8.25 9.92
CA GLU A 286 -8.99 -7.11 9.82
C GLU A 286 -9.19 -6.15 10.97
N SER A 287 -8.14 -5.42 11.31
CA SER A 287 -8.24 -4.36 12.30
C SER A 287 -7.25 -3.26 12.04
N GLY A 288 -7.57 -2.08 12.56
CA GLY A 288 -6.72 -0.92 12.49
C GLY A 288 -6.95 -0.02 13.68
N VAL A 289 -5.87 0.63 14.13
CA VAL A 289 -5.90 1.71 15.10
C VAL A 289 -5.09 2.84 14.49
N LEU A 290 -5.79 3.82 13.92
CA LEU A 290 -5.24 4.89 13.11
C LEU A 290 -5.22 6.20 13.93
N PRO A 291 -4.04 6.73 14.28
CA PRO A 291 -3.93 7.97 15.05
C PRO A 291 -4.43 9.20 14.28
N MET A 292 -5.41 9.92 14.80
CA MET A 292 -5.96 11.13 14.19
C MET A 292 -5.51 12.37 14.97
N PRO A 293 -4.35 12.97 14.61
CA PRO A 293 -3.88 14.19 15.26
C PRO A 293 -4.77 15.38 14.90
N PHE A 294 -5.18 16.15 15.91
CA PHE A 294 -5.97 17.37 15.71
C PHE A 294 -5.29 18.64 16.26
N GLY A 295 -4.26 18.51 17.09
CA GLY A 295 -3.57 19.66 17.69
C GLY A 295 -2.37 20.21 16.91
N ASN A 296 -1.59 19.33 16.26
CA ASN A 296 -0.37 19.72 15.55
C ASN A 296 -0.22 18.94 14.24
N SER A 297 0.27 19.61 13.19
CA SER A 297 0.63 18.96 11.93
C SER A 297 1.73 17.92 12.16
N LEU A 298 1.58 16.76 11.52
CA LEU A 298 2.66 15.80 11.42
C LEU A 298 3.86 16.42 10.75
N ARG A 299 4.95 16.53 11.49
CA ARG A 299 6.26 16.79 10.92
C ARG A 299 6.98 15.46 10.86
N PRO A 300 7.28 14.94 9.66
CA PRO A 300 8.18 13.80 9.58
C PRO A 300 9.47 14.15 10.33
N PRO A 301 10.07 13.19 11.07
CA PRO A 301 11.33 13.44 11.74
C PRO A 301 12.32 14.06 10.74
N LEU A 302 13.19 14.95 11.22
CA LEU A 302 14.31 15.51 10.46
C LEU A 302 15.37 14.41 10.21
N SER A 303 14.95 13.24 9.75
CA SER A 303 15.80 12.16 9.31
C SER A 303 15.99 12.28 7.81
N CYS A 304 17.23 12.42 7.40
CA CYS A 304 17.87 11.81 6.25
C CYS A 304 17.01 11.30 5.05
N ALA A 305 16.12 10.32 5.24
CA ALA A 305 15.30 9.75 4.16
C ALA A 305 13.91 10.40 4.05
N LEU A 306 13.35 10.44 2.84
CA LEU A 306 11.94 10.80 2.65
C LEU A 306 11.07 9.81 3.41
N THR A 307 10.04 10.30 4.10
CA THR A 307 9.08 9.46 4.82
C THR A 307 7.72 9.62 4.16
N GLY A 308 7.10 8.52 3.74
CA GLY A 308 5.81 8.50 3.07
C GLY A 308 4.71 7.83 3.89
N GLY A 309 3.47 7.90 3.40
CA GLY A 309 2.31 7.31 4.04
C GLY A 309 2.02 7.93 5.39
N TYR A 310 1.50 7.14 6.33
CA TYR A 310 1.09 7.63 7.65
C TYR A 310 2.20 8.38 8.40
N ALA A 311 3.41 7.81 8.42
CA ALA A 311 4.56 8.41 9.10
C ALA A 311 5.06 9.71 8.44
N GLY A 312 4.76 9.89 7.14
CA GLY A 312 5.02 11.11 6.39
C GLY A 312 3.92 12.17 6.52
N GLY A 313 2.82 11.87 7.22
CA GLY A 313 1.63 12.72 7.28
C GLY A 313 0.79 12.71 6.01
N TRP A 314 0.94 11.68 5.17
CA TRP A 314 0.13 11.51 3.95
C TRP A 314 -1.11 10.69 4.32
N PHE A 315 -2.10 11.36 4.89
CA PHE A 315 -3.44 10.82 5.17
C PHE A 315 -4.45 11.94 5.30
N HIS A 316 -5.73 11.58 5.24
CA HIS A 316 -6.82 12.51 5.42
C HIS A 316 -7.15 12.70 6.91
N ALA A 317 -7.04 13.92 7.43
CA ALA A 317 -7.16 14.20 8.85
C ALA A 317 -8.52 13.82 9.47
N ALA A 318 -9.61 13.84 8.68
CA ALA A 318 -10.95 13.50 9.18
C ALA A 318 -11.27 11.99 9.19
N THR A 319 -10.48 11.16 8.51
CA THR A 319 -10.74 9.71 8.38
C THR A 319 -9.54 8.84 8.75
N GLY A 320 -8.36 9.43 8.94
CA GLY A 320 -7.13 8.69 9.19
C GLY A 320 -6.64 7.83 8.03
N TYR A 321 -7.35 7.73 6.90
CA TYR A 321 -6.89 6.91 5.77
C TYR A 321 -5.73 7.58 5.01
N SER A 322 -4.67 6.81 4.77
CA SER A 322 -3.47 7.19 4.01
C SER A 322 -3.58 6.96 2.52
#